data_AF-A0A246WPA5-F1
#
_entry.id   AF-A0A246WPA5-F1
#
_cell.length_a   1.000
_cell.length_b   1.000
_cell.length_c   1.000
_cell.angle_alpha   90.00
_cell.angle_beta   90.00
_cell.angle_gamma   90.00
#
_symmetry.space_group_name_H-M   'P 1'
#
loop_
_entity.id
_entity.type
_entity.pdbx_description
1 polymer ?
#
loop_
_entity_poly.entity_id
_entity_poly.type
_entity_poly.pdbx_seq_one_letter_code
_entity_poly.pdbx_strand_id
1 'polypeptide(L)' 'MKFKQYDVVKLKGWNVPPKAVEDQFNLRLPVVGDIAVIIEVYTEPPGYELECSDDAGITQWLIAFQPLDIELELIG' A
#
# COMPACT_ATOMS: atom_id res chain seq x y z
N MET A 1 6.08 3.55 14.25
CA MET A 1 5.12 3.16 13.21
C MET A 1 4.25 2.02 13.74
N LYS A 2 2.99 1.94 13.31
CA LYS A 2 2.01 0.91 13.78
C LYS A 2 2.35 -0.47 13.21
N PHE A 3 2.76 -0.50 11.95
CA PHE A 3 3.15 -1.70 11.23
C PHE A 3 4.66 -1.73 11.00
N LYS A 4 5.19 -2.91 10.67
CA LYS A 4 6.60 -3.18 10.41
C LYS A 4 6.82 -3.53 8.95
N GLN A 5 8.08 -3.47 8.52
CA GLN A 5 8.48 -3.98 7.23
C GLN A 5 8.18 -5.49 7.16
N TYR A 6 7.65 -5.91 6.01
CA TYR A 6 7.15 -7.24 5.68
C TYR A 6 5.85 -7.68 6.35
N ASP A 7 5.20 -6.81 7.13
CA ASP A 7 3.82 -7.06 7.56
C ASP A 7 2.91 -7.14 6.32
N VAL A 8 1.98 -8.10 6.31
CA VAL A 8 0.96 -8.21 5.26
C VAL A 8 -0.30 -7.49 5.73
N VAL A 9 -0.75 -6.53 4.93
CA VAL A 9 -1.88 -5.66 5.28
C VAL A 9 -2.96 -5.66 4.22
N LYS A 10 -4.19 -5.42 4.66
CA LYS A 10 -5.35 -5.20 3.79
C LYS A 10 -5.74 -3.73 3.79
N LEU A 11 -5.94 -3.16 2.60
CA LEU A 11 -6.48 -1.81 2.43
C LEU A 11 -7.99 -1.81 2.75
N LYS A 12 -8.39 -1.06 3.77
CA LYS A 12 -9.77 -1.01 4.26
C LYS A 12 -10.53 0.23 3.85
N GLY A 13 -9.82 1.32 3.60
CA GLY A 13 -10.43 2.60 3.33
C GLY A 13 -9.42 3.65 2.89
N TRP A 14 -9.96 4.71 2.30
CA TRP A 14 -9.24 5.91 1.92
C TRP A 14 -9.72 7.06 2.79
N ASN A 15 -8.79 7.73 3.47
CA ASN A 15 -9.09 8.97 4.20
C ASN A 15 -8.86 10.20 3.31
N VAL A 16 -7.99 10.05 2.32
CA VAL A 16 -7.70 11.03 1.27
C VAL A 16 -7.99 10.36 -0.08
N PRO A 17 -8.58 11.05 -1.07
CA PRO A 17 -8.81 10.47 -2.39
C PRO A 17 -7.51 9.91 -2.98
N PRO A 18 -7.52 8.72 -3.59
CA PRO A 18 -6.36 8.21 -4.30
C PRO A 18 -5.90 9.25 -5.32
N LYS A 19 -4.64 9.65 -5.22
CA LYS A 19 -4.03 10.39 -6.32
C LYS A 19 -3.96 9.43 -7.50
N ALA A 20 -4.35 9.89 -8.69
CA ALA A 20 -4.13 9.12 -9.90
C ALA A 20 -2.61 8.94 -10.06
N VAL A 21 -2.14 7.69 -9.96
CA VAL A 21 -0.77 7.29 -10.24
C VAL A 21 -0.82 6.26 -11.36
N GLU A 22 -1.23 6.70 -12.55
CA GLU A 22 -0.98 5.91 -13.76
C GLU A 22 0.45 6.21 -14.21
N ASP A 23 1.34 5.25 -14.01
CA ASP A 23 2.67 5.25 -14.59
C ASP A 23 3.03 3.85 -15.06
N GLN A 24 4.20 3.70 -15.67
CA GLN A 24 4.66 2.43 -16.23
C GLN A 24 4.89 1.30 -15.20
N PHE A 25 4.79 1.59 -13.89
CA PHE A 25 5.02 0.65 -12.81
C PHE A 25 3.74 0.27 -12.05
N ASN A 26 2.64 1.01 -12.24
CA ASN A 26 1.35 0.76 -11.60
C ASN A 26 0.31 0.34 -12.65
N LEU A 27 0.04 -0.97 -12.74
CA LEU A 27 -0.92 -1.55 -13.70
C LEU A 27 -2.37 -1.11 -13.40
N ARG A 28 -2.68 -0.79 -12.14
CA ARG A 28 -3.95 -0.23 -11.72
C ARG A 28 -3.82 0.59 -10.44
N LEU A 29 -4.82 1.41 -10.15
CA LEU A 29 -4.92 2.09 -8.85
C LEU A 29 -5.20 1.10 -7.70
N PRO A 30 -4.76 1.41 -6.47
CA PRO A 30 -5.14 0.65 -5.30
C PRO A 30 -6.64 0.75 -5.02
N VAL A 31 -7.24 -0.35 -4.59
CA VAL A 31 -8.67 -0.44 -4.27
C VAL A 31 -8.90 -1.06 -2.90
N VAL A 32 -9.97 -0.64 -2.23
CA VAL A 32 -10.36 -1.24 -0.96
C VAL A 32 -10.56 -2.75 -1.14
N GLY A 33 -9.94 -3.53 -0.26
CA GLY A 33 -9.90 -4.98 -0.37
C GLY A 33 -8.54 -5.53 -0.79
N ASP A 34 -7.69 -4.70 -1.41
CA ASP A 34 -6.34 -5.10 -1.81
C ASP A 34 -5.53 -5.59 -0.61
N ILE A 35 -4.74 -6.63 -0.87
CA ILE A 35 -3.73 -7.17 0.05
C ILE A 35 -2.37 -6.74 -0.48
N ALA A 36 -1.57 -6.15 0.41
CA ALA A 36 -0.25 -5.65 0.08
C ALA A 36 0.75 -5.98 1.19
N VAL A 37 2.02 -6.07 0.83
CA VAL A 37 3.13 -6.21 1.76
C VAL A 37 3.75 -4.83 1.98
N ILE A 38 4.09 -4.50 3.23
CA ILE A 38 4.88 -3.30 3.53
C ILE A 38 6.34 -3.59 3.16
N ILE A 39 6.83 -3.03 2.06
CA ILE A 39 8.21 -3.29 1.61
C ILE A 39 9.21 -2.31 2.24
N GLU A 40 8.77 -1.13 2.67
CA GLU A 40 9.59 -0.15 3.38
C GLU A 40 8.76 0.67 4.38
N VAL A 41 9.40 1.06 5.49
CA VAL A 41 8.82 1.93 6.52
C VAL A 41 9.67 3.21 6.62
N TYR A 42 9.12 4.34 6.17
CA TYR A 42 9.79 5.64 6.27
C TYR A 42 9.54 6.27 7.63
N THR A 43 10.56 6.89 8.22
CA THR A 43 10.43 7.62 9.50
C THR A 43 10.29 9.13 9.31
N GLU A 44 10.85 9.71 8.24
CA GLU A 44 10.88 11.16 8.00
C GLU A 44 10.75 11.50 6.49
N PRO A 45 9.57 11.93 6.00
CA PRO A 45 8.28 11.92 6.69
C PRO A 45 7.81 10.48 6.96
N PRO A 46 6.92 10.26 7.96
CA PRO A 46 6.41 8.94 8.23
C PRO A 46 5.58 8.44 7.04
N GLY A 47 5.84 7.22 6.60
CA GLY A 47 5.10 6.56 5.53
C GLY A 47 5.36 5.07 5.46
N TYR A 48 4.57 4.39 4.63
CA TYR A 48 4.75 3.00 4.29
C TYR A 48 4.78 2.88 2.77
N GLU A 49 5.79 2.19 2.23
CA GLU A 49 5.76 1.74 0.83
C GLU A 49 5.13 0.35 0.79
N LEU A 50 4.05 0.23 0.01
CA LEU A 50 3.25 -0.99 -0.09
C LEU A 50 3.36 -1.55 -1.51
N GLU A 51 3.50 -2.86 -1.60
CA GLU A 51 3.43 -3.61 -2.85
C GLU A 51 2.20 -4.52 -2.85
N CYS A 52 1.32 -4.38 -3.84
CA CYS A 52 0.25 -5.33 -4.10
C CYS A 52 0.55 -6.10 -5.37
N SER A 53 0.51 -7.42 -5.28
CA SER A 53 0.76 -8.33 -6.40
C SER A 53 -0.42 -9.29 -6.56
N ASP A 54 -0.66 -9.73 -7.79
CA ASP A 54 -1.67 -10.77 -8.06
C ASP A 54 -1.14 -12.18 -7.74
N ASP A 55 -1.98 -13.19 -7.97
CA ASP A 55 -1.65 -14.60 -7.71
C ASP A 55 -0.51 -15.13 -8.60
N ALA A 56 -0.16 -14.41 -9.68
CA ALA A 56 0.98 -14.74 -10.53
C ALA A 56 2.28 -14.03 -10.09
N GLY A 57 2.23 -13.24 -9.01
CA GLY A 57 3.34 -12.44 -8.51
C GLY A 57 3.60 -11.18 -9.33
N ILE A 58 2.64 -10.75 -10.15
CA ILE A 58 2.76 -9.51 -10.94
C ILE A 58 2.35 -8.34 -10.05
N THR A 59 3.28 -7.41 -9.83
CA THR A 59 3.01 -6.15 -9.13
C THR A 59 1.92 -5.37 -9.84
N GLN A 60 0.80 -5.16 -9.15
CA GLN A 60 -0.33 -4.38 -9.61
C GLN A 60 -0.10 -2.88 -9.33
N TRP A 61 0.50 -2.59 -8.18
CA TRP A 61 0.93 -1.26 -7.79
C TRP A 61 2.00 -1.30 -6.70
N LEU A 62 2.82 -0.27 -6.68
CA LEU A 62 3.89 -0.03 -5.70
C LEU A 62 3.84 1.45 -5.30
N ILE A 63 3.29 1.74 -4.13
CA ILE A 63 2.96 3.12 -3.74
C ILE A 63 3.32 3.40 -2.28
N ALA A 64 3.92 4.56 -2.05
CA ALA A 64 4.15 5.12 -0.73
C ALA A 64 2.91 5.89 -0.24
N PHE A 65 2.46 5.57 0.97
CA PHE A 65 1.35 6.24 1.66
C PHE A 65 1.83 6.90 2.94
N GLN A 66 1.29 8.07 3.25
CA GLN A 66 1.36 8.58 4.61
C GLN A 66 0.41 7.76 5.50
N PRO A 67 0.71 7.60 6.81
CA PRO A 67 -0.12 6.80 7.72
C PRO A 67 -1.58 7.25 7.81
N LEU A 68 -1.87 8.48 7.42
CA LEU A 68 -3.21 9.06 7.44
C LEU A 68 -3.93 9.00 6.09
N ASP A 69 -3.26 8.64 4.99
CA ASP A 69 -3.90 8.60 3.66
C ASP A 69 -4.91 7.45 3.55
N ILE A 70 -4.60 6.32 4.22
CA ILE A 70 -5.29 5.04 4.08
C ILE A 70 -5.54 4.36 5.42
N GLU A 71 -6.54 3.49 5.45
CA GLU A 71 -6.79 2.59 6.57
C GLU A 71 -6.28 1.18 6.25
N LEU A 72 -5.46 0.63 7.16
CA LEU A 72 -4.83 -0.67 7.01
C LEU A 72 -5.22 -1.62 8.16
N GLU A 73 -5.44 -2.88 7.80
CA GLU A 73 -5.66 -4.01 8.72
C GLU A 73 -4.52 -5.02 8.56
N LEU A 74 -3.87 -5.43 9.65
CA LEU A 74 -2.85 -6.49 9.63
C LEU A 74 -3.54 -7.85 9.43
N ILE A 75 -3.06 -8.65 8.49
CA ILE A 75 -3.63 -9.97 8.16
C ILE A 75 -2.65 -11.14 8.28
N GLY A 76 -1.36 -10.87 8.50
CA GLY A 76 -0.30 -11.87 8.66
C GLY A 76 1.02 -11.28 9.09
#